data_AF-A0A482VXD2-F1
#
_entry.id   AF-A0A482VXD2-F1
#
_cell.length_a   1.000
_cell.length_b   1.000
_cell.length_c   1.000
_cell.angle_alpha   90.00
_cell.angle_beta   90.00
_cell.angle_gamma   90.00
#
_symmetry.space_group_name_H-M   'P 1'
#
loop_
_entity.id
_entity.type
_entity.pdbx_description
1 polymer ?
#
loop_
_entity_poly.entity_id
_entity_poly.type
_entity_poly.pdbx_seq_one_letter_code
_entity_poly.pdbx_strand_id
1 'polypeptide(L)'
;MKAAKENNFFHNVRKYLREYNEVTGIHGLRYLTEKRSTVEKIVWAIILSLTLAGCIYMMYEIVMKYENSPVVVSFSTKDTPIYEIPFPAVTICSELKPEPIMMCEFMGKSYYTDGECSEILTPVVTDEGVCYSFNIMDKTEIFRDHVSQNFDGESGYMKGAGVETYPRRAPMSGADNSLNIIFGYLLPDTDYMCSEFQQGFRISVHNPMDVPRLSKHYFRVPLNKAVVVAVQPELVITSDAVKKFRAEKRKCYLNSERPPKHFKIYTQSNCLLECLTNYTLRMCGCANLKLKNSKIKYLERLERMKLIVIASLLAQN
;
A
#
# COMPACT_ATOMS: atom_id res chain seq x y z
N MET A 1 -32.47 -60.81 56.74
CA MET A 1 -31.90 -61.17 55.42
C MET A 1 -31.99 -59.95 54.50
N LYS A 2 -30.94 -59.13 54.39
CA LYS A 2 -30.87 -58.02 53.42
C LYS A 2 -30.29 -58.58 52.12
N ALA A 3 -31.15 -58.79 51.13
CA ALA A 3 -30.76 -59.32 49.83
C ALA A 3 -30.05 -58.25 48.99
N ALA A 4 -28.96 -58.68 48.37
CA ALA A 4 -28.08 -57.95 47.47
C ALA A 4 -28.85 -57.23 46.34
N LYS A 5 -28.79 -55.90 46.31
CA LYS A 5 -29.27 -55.08 45.17
C LYS A 5 -28.15 -54.29 44.48
N GLU A 6 -26.94 -54.26 45.05
CA GLU A 6 -25.80 -53.52 44.49
C GLU A 6 -25.09 -54.21 43.30
N ASN A 7 -25.31 -55.52 43.09
CA ASN A 7 -24.58 -56.29 42.07
C ASN A 7 -25.12 -56.17 40.63
N ASN A 8 -26.33 -55.65 40.40
CA ASN A 8 -26.92 -55.65 39.05
C ASN A 8 -26.44 -54.48 38.17
N PHE A 9 -26.09 -53.33 38.75
CA PHE A 9 -25.70 -52.16 37.96
C PHE A 9 -24.32 -52.34 37.32
N PHE A 10 -23.30 -52.67 38.10
CA PHE A 10 -21.93 -52.88 37.60
C PHE A 10 -21.84 -54.04 36.61
N HIS A 11 -22.63 -55.10 36.82
CA HIS A 11 -22.73 -56.21 35.89
C HIS A 11 -23.27 -55.75 34.53
N ASN A 12 -24.34 -54.96 34.54
CA ASN A 12 -24.94 -54.41 33.33
C ASN A 12 -23.99 -53.44 32.62
N VAL A 13 -23.34 -52.52 33.34
CA VAL A 13 -22.35 -51.60 32.76
C VAL A 13 -21.20 -52.36 32.09
N ARG A 14 -20.67 -53.40 32.75
CA ARG A 14 -19.60 -54.22 32.19
C ARG A 14 -20.04 -55.00 30.95
N LYS A 15 -21.28 -55.48 30.94
CA LYS A 15 -21.88 -56.16 29.78
C LYS A 15 -22.00 -55.20 28.59
N TYR A 16 -22.59 -54.01 28.81
CA TYR A 16 -22.75 -53.02 27.76
C TYR A 16 -21.43 -52.47 27.23
N LEU A 17 -20.43 -52.25 28.09
CA LEU A 17 -19.09 -51.85 27.65
C LEU A 17 -18.43 -52.91 26.78
N ARG A 18 -18.61 -54.20 27.11
CA ARG A 18 -18.08 -55.29 26.29
C ARG A 18 -18.76 -55.37 24.94
N GLU A 19 -20.09 -55.32 24.91
CA GLU A 19 -20.87 -55.32 23.66
C GLU A 19 -20.54 -54.10 22.78
N TYR A 20 -20.42 -52.92 23.38
CA TYR A 20 -20.02 -51.69 22.66
C TYR A 20 -18.60 -51.81 22.09
N ASN A 21 -17.64 -52.30 22.87
CA ASN A 21 -16.25 -52.41 22.44
C ASN A 21 -16.02 -53.49 21.36
N GLU A 22 -16.94 -54.44 21.22
CA GLU A 22 -16.89 -55.46 20.17
C GLU A 22 -17.38 -54.93 18.81
N VAL A 23 -18.26 -53.93 18.81
CA VAL A 23 -18.92 -53.41 17.60
C VAL A 23 -18.46 -51.99 17.23
N THR A 24 -17.74 -51.30 18.12
CA THR A 24 -17.27 -49.93 17.90
C THR A 24 -16.23 -49.83 16.76
N GLY A 25 -16.28 -48.71 16.04
CA GLY A 25 -15.24 -48.30 15.08
C GLY A 25 -14.00 -47.68 15.74
N ILE A 26 -13.98 -47.52 17.07
CA ILE A 26 -12.81 -46.99 17.79
C ILE A 26 -11.72 -48.07 17.84
N HIS A 27 -10.70 -47.89 17.00
CA HIS A 27 -9.54 -48.76 16.94
C HIS A 27 -8.84 -48.87 18.31
N GLY A 28 -8.51 -50.08 18.73
CA GLY A 28 -7.77 -50.35 19.97
C GLY A 28 -8.64 -50.63 21.19
N LEU A 29 -9.86 -50.09 21.26
CA LEU A 29 -10.74 -50.22 22.43
C LEU A 29 -11.19 -51.68 22.67
N ARG A 30 -11.36 -52.45 21.59
CA ARG A 30 -11.64 -53.89 21.61
C ARG A 30 -10.58 -54.71 22.37
N TYR A 31 -9.31 -54.33 22.28
CA TYR A 31 -8.21 -55.07 22.91
C TYR A 31 -8.15 -54.90 24.43
N LEU A 32 -8.84 -53.89 24.98
CA LEU A 32 -8.98 -53.70 26.42
C LEU A 32 -10.00 -54.65 27.05
N THR A 33 -11.02 -55.07 26.28
CA THR A 33 -12.13 -55.92 26.76
C THR A 33 -12.00 -57.39 26.41
N GLU A 34 -11.19 -57.76 25.41
CA GLU A 34 -10.89 -59.16 25.09
C GLU A 34 -10.24 -59.91 26.27
N LYS A 35 -10.36 -61.24 26.27
CA LYS A 35 -9.66 -62.12 27.21
C LYS A 35 -8.17 -62.18 26.85
N ARG A 36 -7.40 -61.20 27.34
CA ARG A 36 -5.95 -61.05 27.14
C ARG A 36 -5.21 -60.88 28.47
N SER A 37 -3.89 -61.03 28.44
CA SER A 37 -3.05 -60.82 29.62
C SER A 37 -3.15 -59.38 30.14
N THR A 38 -2.94 -59.18 31.43
CA THR A 38 -2.98 -57.84 32.04
C THR A 38 -1.92 -56.92 31.43
N VAL A 39 -0.75 -57.46 31.07
CA VAL A 39 0.35 -56.70 30.44
C VAL A 39 -0.07 -56.17 29.06
N GLU A 40 -0.67 -57.00 28.22
CA GLU A 40 -1.15 -56.57 26.89
C GLU A 40 -2.23 -55.49 27.01
N LYS A 41 -3.11 -55.58 28.00
CA LYS A 41 -4.14 -54.55 28.25
C LYS A 41 -3.52 -53.22 28.67
N ILE A 42 -2.48 -53.25 29.49
CA ILE A 42 -1.74 -52.04 29.88
C ILE A 42 -1.06 -51.42 28.65
N VAL A 43 -0.41 -52.23 27.81
CA VAL A 43 0.21 -51.75 26.57
C VAL A 43 -0.81 -51.09 25.65
N TRP A 44 -1.97 -51.73 25.42
CA TRP A 44 -3.03 -51.13 24.60
C TRP A 44 -3.63 -49.87 25.22
N ALA A 45 -3.76 -49.80 26.55
CA ALA A 45 -4.22 -48.58 27.23
C ALA A 45 -3.23 -47.42 27.07
N ILE A 46 -1.92 -47.69 27.15
CA ILE A 46 -0.87 -46.69 26.90
C ILE A 46 -0.91 -46.23 25.45
N ILE A 47 -0.98 -47.14 24.49
CA ILE A 47 -1.07 -46.82 23.05
C ILE A 47 -2.29 -45.93 22.78
N LEU A 48 -3.47 -46.31 23.28
CA LEU A 48 -4.69 -45.53 23.13
C LEU A 48 -4.54 -44.13 23.74
N SER A 49 -3.97 -44.02 24.94
CA SER A 49 -3.77 -42.74 25.62
C SER A 49 -2.80 -41.83 24.85
N LEU A 50 -1.70 -42.37 24.34
CA LEU A 50 -0.73 -41.63 23.52
C LEU A 50 -1.34 -41.19 22.19
N THR A 51 -2.11 -42.06 21.53
CA THR A 51 -2.80 -41.69 20.28
C THR A 51 -3.84 -40.60 20.51
N LEU A 52 -4.60 -40.66 21.61
CA LEU A 52 -5.58 -39.64 21.95
C LEU A 52 -4.91 -38.29 22.24
N ALA A 53 -3.83 -38.30 23.03
CA ALA A 53 -3.04 -37.09 23.30
C ALA A 53 -2.46 -36.49 22.00
N GLY A 54 -1.93 -37.32 21.10
CA GLY A 54 -1.44 -36.89 19.79
C GLY A 54 -2.53 -36.30 18.91
N CYS A 55 -3.72 -36.92 18.86
CA CYS A 55 -4.87 -36.39 18.14
C CYS A 55 -5.35 -35.04 18.69
N ILE A 56 -5.40 -34.89 20.01
CA ILE A 56 -5.75 -33.62 20.67
C ILE A 56 -4.72 -32.54 20.33
N TYR A 57 -3.42 -32.87 20.39
CA TYR A 57 -2.35 -31.96 20.02
C TYR A 57 -2.44 -31.51 18.56
N MET A 58 -2.61 -32.45 17.62
CA MET A 58 -2.77 -32.09 16.20
C MET A 58 -4.03 -31.27 15.94
N MET A 59 -5.14 -31.58 16.61
CA MET A 59 -6.37 -30.78 16.51
C MET A 59 -6.16 -29.36 17.03
N TYR A 60 -5.48 -29.21 18.17
CA TYR A 60 -5.10 -27.91 18.71
C TYR A 60 -4.25 -27.11 17.71
N GLU A 61 -3.20 -27.71 17.13
CA GLU A 61 -2.34 -27.06 16.14
C GLU A 61 -3.11 -26.64 14.88
N ILE A 62 -4.01 -27.48 14.37
CA ILE A 62 -4.83 -27.16 13.19
C ILE A 62 -5.78 -26.00 13.49
N VAL A 63 -6.44 -26.01 14.65
CA VAL A 63 -7.34 -24.92 15.06
C VAL A 63 -6.56 -23.63 15.23
N MET A 64 -5.41 -23.67 15.91
CA MET A 64 -4.54 -22.51 16.07
C MET A 64 -4.05 -21.96 14.72
N LYS A 65 -3.69 -22.84 13.77
CA LYS A 65 -3.30 -22.42 12.42
C LYS A 65 -4.46 -21.80 11.66
N TYR A 66 -5.66 -22.36 11.77
CA TYR A 66 -6.87 -21.85 11.10
C TYR A 66 -7.27 -20.46 11.63
N GLU A 67 -7.19 -20.25 12.93
CA GLU A 67 -7.51 -18.94 13.53
C GLU A 67 -6.46 -17.88 13.21
N ASN A 68 -5.19 -18.26 13.21
CA ASN A 68 -4.09 -17.31 12.98
C ASN A 68 -3.81 -17.01 11.50
N SER A 69 -4.10 -17.94 10.58
CA SER A 69 -3.76 -17.81 9.16
C SER A 69 -4.88 -18.26 8.21
N PRO A 70 -6.04 -17.58 8.20
CA PRO A 70 -7.19 -18.01 7.40
C PRO A 70 -7.09 -17.68 5.89
N VAL A 71 -6.08 -16.92 5.46
CA VAL A 71 -5.95 -16.45 4.07
C VAL A 71 -4.60 -16.85 3.49
N VAL A 72 -4.61 -17.66 2.44
CA VAL A 72 -3.43 -17.91 1.59
C VAL A 72 -3.43 -16.87 0.48
N VAL A 73 -2.39 -16.05 0.43
CA VAL A 73 -2.23 -15.03 -0.62
C VAL A 73 -1.51 -15.66 -1.80
N SER A 74 -2.15 -15.65 -2.97
CA SER A 74 -1.50 -15.99 -4.23
C SER A 74 -1.61 -14.80 -5.19
N PHE A 75 -0.52 -14.50 -5.88
CA PHE A 75 -0.50 -13.47 -6.90
C PHE A 75 -0.95 -14.10 -8.22
N SER A 76 -2.00 -13.55 -8.83
CA SER A 76 -2.40 -13.88 -10.18
C SER A 76 -2.13 -12.66 -11.05
N THR A 77 -1.30 -12.81 -12.08
CA THR A 77 -1.03 -11.75 -13.04
C THR A 77 -2.23 -11.65 -13.97
N LYS A 78 -2.97 -10.54 -13.86
CA LYS A 78 -4.04 -10.21 -14.79
C LYS A 78 -3.57 -9.08 -15.69
N ASP A 79 -3.57 -9.33 -16.99
CA ASP A 79 -3.30 -8.29 -17.97
C ASP A 79 -4.46 -7.28 -17.97
N THR A 80 -4.12 -6.02 -17.69
CA THR A 80 -5.05 -4.90 -17.73
C THR A 80 -4.69 -4.05 -18.94
N PRO A 81 -5.64 -3.73 -19.84
CA PRO A 81 -5.34 -2.91 -21.00
C PRO A 81 -4.81 -1.53 -20.59
N ILE A 82 -3.86 -0.98 -21.35
CA ILE A 82 -3.22 0.30 -21.00
C ILE A 82 -4.21 1.48 -20.90
N TYR A 83 -5.29 1.46 -21.68
CA TYR A 83 -6.35 2.48 -21.65
C TYR A 83 -7.28 2.39 -20.42
N GLU A 84 -7.14 1.37 -19.57
CA GLU A 84 -7.84 1.32 -18.27
C GLU A 84 -6.98 1.89 -17.14
N ILE A 85 -5.70 2.16 -17.42
CA ILE A 85 -4.71 2.62 -16.46
C ILE A 85 -4.47 4.13 -16.67
N PRO A 86 -4.54 4.95 -15.60
CA PRO A 86 -4.17 6.36 -15.72
C PRO A 86 -2.70 6.49 -16.11
N PHE A 87 -2.40 7.45 -17.00
CA PHE A 87 -1.02 7.89 -17.21
C PHE A 87 -0.48 8.40 -15.86
N PRO A 88 0.77 8.10 -15.48
CA PRO A 88 1.29 8.54 -14.19
C PRO A 88 1.32 10.07 -14.08
N ALA A 89 1.28 10.57 -12.86
CA ALA A 89 1.63 11.96 -12.62
C ALA A 89 3.16 12.13 -12.69
N VAL A 90 3.60 13.21 -13.33
CA VAL A 90 5.01 13.55 -13.48
C VAL A 90 5.23 14.93 -12.88
N THR A 91 5.83 14.97 -11.68
CA THR A 91 6.16 16.22 -10.98
C THR A 91 7.61 16.59 -11.25
N ILE A 92 7.84 17.85 -11.60
CA ILE A 92 9.13 18.42 -11.98
C ILE A 92 9.42 19.61 -11.06
N CYS A 93 10.56 19.55 -10.38
CA CYS A 93 11.10 20.66 -9.60
C CYS A 93 12.40 21.13 -10.23
N SER A 94 12.47 22.43 -10.54
CA SER A 94 13.70 23.09 -10.95
C SER A 94 14.58 23.35 -9.73
N GLU A 95 15.87 23.02 -9.85
CA GLU A 95 16.89 23.52 -8.92
C GLU A 95 17.46 24.88 -9.37
N LEU A 96 17.07 25.36 -10.57
CA LEU A 96 17.51 26.61 -11.16
C LEU A 96 16.60 27.78 -10.74
N LYS A 97 17.19 28.98 -10.64
CA LYS A 97 16.48 30.25 -10.46
C LYS A 97 16.98 31.27 -11.49
N PRO A 98 16.10 31.90 -12.30
CA PRO A 98 14.64 31.84 -12.36
C PRO A 98 14.10 30.57 -13.03
N GLU A 99 12.77 30.46 -13.12
CA GLU A 99 12.09 29.26 -13.62
C GLU A 99 12.47 28.93 -15.07
N PRO A 100 12.67 27.65 -15.41
CA PRO A 100 13.06 27.22 -16.74
C PRO A 100 11.94 27.44 -17.74
N ILE A 101 12.30 27.74 -18.99
CA ILE A 101 11.35 27.70 -20.11
C ILE A 101 11.01 26.24 -20.37
N MET A 102 9.75 25.86 -20.28
CA MET A 102 9.31 24.50 -20.56
C MET A 102 8.57 24.46 -21.91
N MET A 103 8.98 23.53 -22.77
CA MET A 103 8.22 23.15 -23.96
C MET A 103 7.67 21.76 -23.73
N CYS A 104 6.35 21.60 -23.84
CA CYS A 104 5.68 20.36 -23.50
C CYS A 104 4.87 19.84 -24.67
N GLU A 105 4.95 18.53 -24.87
CA GLU A 105 4.18 17.80 -25.85
C GLU A 105 3.64 16.53 -25.18
N PHE A 106 2.36 16.25 -25.41
CA PHE A 106 1.72 15.03 -24.92
C PHE A 106 0.95 14.39 -26.07
N MET A 107 1.26 13.11 -26.35
CA MET A 107 0.63 12.35 -27.43
C MET A 107 0.69 13.05 -28.81
N GLY A 108 1.83 13.64 -29.15
CA GLY A 108 2.01 14.35 -30.43
C GLY A 108 1.40 15.76 -30.49
N LYS A 109 0.68 16.19 -29.46
CA LYS A 109 0.14 17.56 -29.37
C LYS A 109 1.13 18.46 -28.65
N SER A 110 1.67 19.43 -29.37
CA SER A 110 2.55 20.48 -28.82
C SER A 110 1.75 21.61 -28.15
N TYR A 111 2.22 22.09 -27.01
CA TYR A 111 1.59 23.15 -26.19
C TYR A 111 2.45 24.43 -26.14
N TYR A 112 2.95 24.91 -27.29
CA TYR A 112 3.99 25.95 -27.36
C TYR A 112 3.51 27.35 -27.76
N THR A 113 2.27 27.53 -28.25
CA THR A 113 1.94 28.70 -29.09
C THR A 113 1.81 30.07 -28.40
N ASP A 114 1.93 30.18 -27.07
CA ASP A 114 2.16 31.47 -26.39
C ASP A 114 2.84 31.31 -25.01
N GLY A 115 3.60 30.22 -24.83
CA GLY A 115 4.44 30.05 -23.64
C GLY A 115 3.82 29.36 -22.43
N GLU A 116 2.80 28.50 -22.58
CA GLU A 116 2.15 27.98 -21.38
C GLU A 116 1.86 26.47 -21.43
N CYS A 117 2.90 25.68 -21.12
CA CYS A 117 2.74 24.34 -20.55
C CYS A 117 1.78 24.31 -19.33
N SER A 118 1.38 25.47 -18.80
CA SER A 118 0.39 25.64 -17.73
C SER A 118 -0.96 24.98 -18.03
N GLU A 119 -1.31 24.75 -19.31
CA GLU A 119 -2.54 24.00 -19.68
C GLU A 119 -2.52 22.54 -19.21
N ILE A 120 -1.34 21.94 -19.11
CA ILE A 120 -1.18 20.52 -18.76
C ILE A 120 -0.32 20.29 -17.51
N LEU A 121 0.47 21.30 -17.10
CA LEU A 121 1.27 21.31 -15.89
C LEU A 121 0.61 22.19 -14.83
N THR A 122 0.22 21.58 -13.72
CA THR A 122 -0.37 22.30 -12.58
C THR A 122 0.72 22.63 -11.56
N PRO A 123 0.77 23.86 -11.02
CA PRO A 123 1.69 24.20 -9.94
C PRO A 123 1.33 23.47 -8.64
N VAL A 124 2.29 22.75 -8.08
CA VAL A 124 2.16 21.98 -6.84
C VAL A 124 3.21 22.43 -5.83
N VAL A 125 2.81 22.48 -4.55
CA VAL A 125 3.72 22.78 -3.45
C VAL A 125 4.21 21.47 -2.87
N THR A 126 5.52 21.28 -2.87
CA THR A 126 6.19 20.05 -2.42
C THR A 126 7.18 20.35 -1.29
N ASP A 127 7.89 19.33 -0.82
CA ASP A 127 8.97 19.47 0.15
C ASP A 127 10.22 20.20 -0.38
N GLU A 128 10.33 20.38 -1.70
CA GLU A 128 11.41 21.13 -2.35
C GLU A 128 10.99 22.57 -2.75
N GLY A 129 9.71 22.91 -2.62
CA GLY A 129 9.15 24.22 -2.96
C GLY A 129 8.04 24.15 -4.01
N VAL A 130 7.94 25.18 -4.86
CA VAL A 130 6.97 25.23 -5.95
C VAL A 130 7.52 24.42 -7.13
N CYS A 131 6.72 23.47 -7.59
CA CYS A 131 7.04 22.55 -8.67
C CYS A 131 5.85 22.44 -9.62
N TYR A 132 6.05 21.81 -10.77
CA TYR A 132 5.03 21.68 -11.81
C TYR A 132 4.72 20.21 -12.04
N SER A 133 3.45 19.83 -12.05
CA SER A 133 3.06 18.43 -12.22
C SER A 133 2.10 18.24 -13.38
N PHE A 134 2.46 17.30 -14.26
CA PHE A 134 1.57 16.75 -15.27
C PHE A 134 0.63 15.72 -14.62
N ASN A 135 -0.64 15.74 -15.00
CA ASN A 135 -1.64 14.71 -14.69
C ASN A 135 -1.84 14.37 -13.20
N ILE A 136 -1.51 15.29 -12.29
CA ILE A 136 -1.81 15.13 -10.86
C ILE A 136 -3.25 15.49 -10.58
N MET A 137 -3.92 14.75 -9.71
CA MET A 137 -5.28 15.09 -9.31
C MET A 137 -5.33 16.45 -8.61
N ASP A 138 -6.39 17.24 -8.86
CA ASP A 138 -6.53 18.55 -8.22
C ASP A 138 -6.61 18.42 -6.69
N LYS A 139 -6.17 19.46 -5.97
CA LYS A 139 -6.24 19.48 -4.50
C LYS A 139 -7.66 19.24 -4.00
N THR A 140 -8.68 19.79 -4.65
CA THR A 140 -10.08 19.57 -4.23
C THR A 140 -10.57 18.15 -4.47
N GLU A 141 -9.87 17.40 -5.33
CA GLU A 141 -10.14 16.01 -5.64
C GLU A 141 -9.32 15.05 -4.75
N ILE A 142 -8.06 15.39 -4.44
CA ILE A 142 -7.19 14.69 -3.47
C ILE A 142 -7.70 14.87 -2.02
N PHE A 143 -8.09 16.08 -1.66
CA PHE A 143 -8.62 16.44 -0.34
C PHE A 143 -10.16 16.47 -0.37
N ARG A 144 -10.82 16.25 0.78
CA ARG A 144 -12.30 16.14 0.87
C ARG A 144 -13.03 17.46 0.61
N ASP A 145 -13.23 17.87 -0.65
CA ASP A 145 -14.10 19.01 -1.00
C ASP A 145 -15.09 18.78 -2.17
N HIS A 146 -14.71 18.19 -3.31
CA HIS A 146 -15.69 17.87 -4.38
C HIS A 146 -15.36 16.56 -5.15
N VAL A 147 -16.38 15.80 -5.54
CA VAL A 147 -16.25 14.49 -6.19
C VAL A 147 -16.13 14.67 -7.71
N SER A 148 -15.06 14.14 -8.30
CA SER A 148 -14.89 14.05 -9.75
C SER A 148 -15.98 13.15 -10.35
N GLN A 149 -16.49 13.49 -11.54
CA GLN A 149 -17.60 12.77 -12.17
C GLN A 149 -17.18 11.51 -12.94
N ASN A 150 -15.88 11.27 -13.20
CA ASN A 150 -15.45 10.28 -14.21
C ASN A 150 -14.45 9.20 -13.75
N PHE A 151 -13.74 9.40 -12.63
CA PHE A 151 -12.74 8.45 -12.11
C PHE A 151 -12.93 8.22 -10.62
N ASP A 152 -13.06 6.96 -10.22
CA ASP A 152 -13.04 6.52 -8.82
C ASP A 152 -11.70 5.83 -8.56
N GLY A 153 -10.94 6.26 -7.55
CA GLY A 153 -9.63 5.65 -7.31
C GLY A 153 -9.67 4.24 -6.69
N GLU A 154 -10.86 3.68 -6.39
CA GLU A 154 -11.02 2.23 -6.17
C GLU A 154 -11.42 1.45 -7.43
N SER A 155 -12.43 1.92 -8.16
CA SER A 155 -13.01 1.17 -9.30
C SER A 155 -12.49 1.60 -10.68
N GLY A 156 -11.63 2.61 -10.74
CA GLY A 156 -11.03 3.15 -11.95
C GLY A 156 -11.96 4.10 -12.70
N TYR A 157 -11.85 4.10 -14.03
CA TYR A 157 -12.71 4.92 -14.89
C TYR A 157 -14.15 4.39 -14.91
N MET A 158 -15.13 5.31 -14.86
CA MET A 158 -16.54 4.91 -14.98
C MET A 158 -16.82 4.23 -16.32
N LYS A 159 -17.74 3.26 -16.32
CA LYS A 159 -18.14 2.55 -17.55
C LYS A 159 -18.79 3.53 -18.53
N GLY A 160 -18.23 3.63 -19.73
CA GLY A 160 -18.66 4.60 -20.75
C GLY A 160 -17.91 5.93 -20.74
N ALA A 161 -16.88 6.08 -19.89
CA ALA A 161 -16.01 7.25 -19.93
C ALA A 161 -15.24 7.30 -21.27
N GLY A 162 -15.46 8.36 -22.05
CA GLY A 162 -14.85 8.57 -23.37
C GLY A 162 -13.32 8.78 -23.31
N VAL A 163 -12.69 9.12 -24.44
CA VAL A 163 -11.22 9.27 -24.51
C VAL A 163 -10.70 10.43 -23.65
N GLU A 164 -11.47 11.52 -23.57
CA GLU A 164 -11.16 12.70 -22.75
C GLU A 164 -11.58 12.49 -21.29
N THR A 165 -10.68 11.88 -20.50
CA THR A 165 -10.88 11.67 -19.06
C THR A 165 -9.75 12.28 -18.23
N TYR A 166 -10.07 12.58 -16.97
CA TYR A 166 -9.09 12.93 -15.96
C TYR A 166 -9.12 11.90 -14.81
N PRO A 167 -7.98 11.40 -14.32
CA PRO A 167 -6.62 11.56 -14.87
C PRO A 167 -6.54 11.09 -16.33
N ARG A 168 -5.67 11.71 -17.12
CA ARG A 168 -5.41 11.39 -18.53
C ARG A 168 -4.87 9.97 -18.66
N ARG A 169 -5.14 9.34 -19.80
CA ARG A 169 -4.72 7.98 -20.16
C ARG A 169 -3.85 8.00 -21.40
N ALA A 170 -2.98 6.99 -21.55
CA ALA A 170 -2.39 6.69 -22.84
C ALA A 170 -3.27 5.65 -23.56
N PRO A 171 -3.73 5.90 -24.81
CA PRO A 171 -4.53 4.92 -25.54
C PRO A 171 -3.70 3.70 -25.97
N MET A 172 -2.39 3.90 -26.18
CA MET A 172 -1.47 2.88 -26.69
C MET A 172 -0.08 3.06 -26.07
N SER A 173 0.71 1.99 -26.08
CA SER A 173 2.14 2.03 -25.72
C SER A 173 2.97 2.58 -26.87
N GLY A 174 4.08 3.28 -26.58
CA GLY A 174 5.03 3.75 -27.59
C GLY A 174 5.50 5.18 -27.34
N ALA A 175 6.61 5.57 -27.97
CA ALA A 175 7.19 6.92 -27.82
C ALA A 175 6.26 8.02 -28.36
N ASP A 176 5.43 7.72 -29.36
CA ASP A 176 4.48 8.67 -29.93
C ASP A 176 3.33 9.03 -28.96
N ASN A 177 3.06 8.18 -27.97
CA ASN A 177 2.04 8.40 -26.93
C ASN A 177 2.66 8.85 -25.60
N SER A 178 3.86 9.43 -25.64
CA SER A 178 4.61 9.83 -24.46
C SER A 178 4.37 11.30 -24.07
N LEU A 179 4.89 11.66 -22.89
CA LEU A 179 5.03 13.02 -22.42
C LEU A 179 6.47 13.46 -22.72
N ASN A 180 6.62 14.41 -23.63
CA ASN A 180 7.89 15.02 -23.99
C ASN A 180 7.98 16.40 -23.34
N ILE A 181 9.06 16.64 -22.60
CA ILE A 181 9.32 17.93 -21.97
C ILE A 181 10.75 18.34 -22.27
N ILE A 182 10.91 19.52 -22.84
CA ILE A 182 12.20 20.15 -23.12
C ILE A 182 12.35 21.32 -22.17
N PHE A 183 13.47 21.32 -21.43
CA PHE A 183 13.82 22.37 -20.50
C PHE A 183 14.82 23.33 -21.15
N GLY A 184 14.39 24.56 -21.37
CA GLY A 184 15.24 25.70 -21.68
C GLY A 184 15.68 26.39 -20.41
N TYR A 185 16.96 26.75 -20.33
CA TYR A 185 17.53 27.52 -19.23
C TYR A 185 18.53 28.53 -19.80
N LEU A 186 18.71 29.68 -19.12
CA LEU A 186 19.78 30.61 -19.45
C LEU A 186 21.00 30.34 -18.58
N LEU A 187 22.20 30.42 -19.16
CA LEU A 187 23.48 30.21 -18.47
C LEU A 187 23.72 31.13 -17.25
N PRO A 188 23.27 32.40 -17.20
CA PRO A 188 23.43 33.25 -16.02
C PRO A 188 22.66 32.76 -14.79
N ASP A 189 21.66 31.90 -15.00
CA ASP A 189 20.68 31.48 -13.98
C ASP A 189 21.09 30.16 -13.30
N THR A 190 22.22 29.60 -13.71
CA THR A 190 22.79 28.38 -13.15
C THR A 190 23.78 28.76 -12.04
N ASP A 191 23.32 28.79 -10.79
CA ASP A 191 24.22 28.94 -9.65
C ASP A 191 24.86 27.58 -9.28
N TYR A 192 26.13 27.40 -9.63
CA TYR A 192 26.88 26.17 -9.33
C TYR A 192 27.20 26.01 -7.85
N MET A 193 27.16 27.09 -7.07
CA MET A 193 27.46 27.05 -5.63
C MET A 193 26.26 26.60 -4.80
N CYS A 194 25.03 26.76 -5.30
CA CYS A 194 23.82 26.40 -4.58
C CYS A 194 23.32 24.96 -4.78
N SER A 195 23.84 24.23 -5.78
CA SER A 195 23.51 22.82 -6.00
C SER A 195 24.70 21.95 -5.64
N GLU A 196 24.49 20.93 -4.80
CA GLU A 196 25.52 19.96 -4.43
C GLU A 196 26.04 19.23 -5.68
N PHE A 197 27.11 19.76 -6.29
CA PHE A 197 27.93 19.22 -7.38
C PHE A 197 27.23 18.79 -8.70
N GLN A 198 25.89 18.77 -8.77
CA GLN A 198 25.14 18.27 -9.93
C GLN A 198 23.83 19.05 -10.14
N GLN A 199 23.83 19.96 -11.12
CA GLN A 199 22.66 20.73 -11.53
C GLN A 199 21.71 19.94 -12.44
N GLY A 200 20.42 20.26 -12.37
CA GLY A 200 19.41 19.68 -13.25
C GLY A 200 17.99 19.83 -12.70
N PHE A 201 17.10 18.97 -13.19
CA PHE A 201 15.70 18.92 -12.81
C PHE A 201 15.44 17.66 -11.98
N ARG A 202 14.79 17.79 -10.83
CA ARG A 202 14.29 16.64 -10.07
C ARG A 202 12.94 16.25 -10.62
N ILE A 203 12.80 15.01 -11.05
CA ILE A 203 11.57 14.48 -11.61
C ILE A 203 11.09 13.31 -10.75
N SER A 204 9.81 13.32 -10.41
CA SER A 204 9.13 12.25 -9.68
C SER A 204 7.97 11.72 -10.52
N VAL A 205 7.95 10.41 -10.75
CA VAL A 205 6.85 9.70 -11.41
C VAL A 205 6.08 8.97 -10.33
N HIS A 206 4.78 9.27 -10.21
CA HIS A 206 3.96 8.75 -9.11
C HIS A 206 2.49 8.56 -9.55
N ASN A 207 1.70 7.97 -8.65
CA ASN A 207 0.25 7.86 -8.84
C ASN A 207 -0.38 9.27 -8.86
N PRO A 208 -1.28 9.61 -9.81
CA PRO A 208 -2.02 10.87 -9.83
C PRO A 208 -2.70 11.29 -8.52
N MET A 209 -3.04 10.32 -7.66
CA MET A 209 -3.70 10.53 -6.37
C MET A 209 -2.75 10.81 -5.19
N ASP A 210 -1.45 10.62 -5.39
CA ASP A 210 -0.44 10.74 -4.35
C ASP A 210 0.22 12.13 -4.42
N VAL A 211 0.52 12.69 -3.24
CA VAL A 211 1.30 13.93 -3.15
C VAL A 211 2.78 13.61 -3.38
N PRO A 212 3.48 14.30 -4.32
CA PRO A 212 4.87 14.03 -4.63
C PRO A 212 5.81 14.39 -3.47
N ARG A 213 6.85 13.58 -3.28
CA ARG A 213 7.90 13.78 -2.26
C ARG A 213 9.29 13.79 -2.88
N LEU A 214 9.68 14.93 -3.42
CA LEU A 214 10.92 15.07 -4.19
C LEU A 214 12.17 15.13 -3.32
N SER A 215 12.04 15.18 -1.99
CA SER A 215 13.17 14.94 -1.07
C SER A 215 13.55 13.46 -0.95
N LYS A 216 12.67 12.52 -1.35
CA LYS A 216 12.87 11.07 -1.14
C LYS A 216 12.83 10.25 -2.42
N HIS A 217 11.90 10.55 -3.32
CA HIS A 217 11.62 9.74 -4.49
C HIS A 217 11.69 10.61 -5.74
N TYR A 218 12.89 10.74 -6.28
CA TYR A 218 13.16 11.47 -7.52
C TYR A 218 14.30 10.81 -8.29
N PHE A 219 14.33 11.04 -9.58
CA PHE A 219 15.54 10.93 -10.39
C PHE A 219 15.90 12.31 -10.92
N ARG A 220 17.18 12.51 -11.22
CA ARG A 220 17.69 13.78 -11.72
C ARG A 220 17.88 13.70 -13.23
N VAL A 221 17.38 14.69 -13.95
CA VAL A 221 17.71 14.94 -15.35
C VAL A 221 18.78 16.03 -15.40
N PRO A 222 20.03 15.70 -15.75
CA PRO A 222 21.10 16.68 -15.84
C PRO A 222 20.90 17.61 -17.03
N LEU A 223 21.50 18.80 -16.95
CA LEU A 223 21.49 19.77 -18.04
C LEU A 223 22.16 19.20 -19.31
N ASN A 224 21.68 19.62 -20.49
CA ASN A 224 22.20 19.23 -21.81
C ASN A 224 22.21 17.72 -22.09
N LYS A 225 21.36 16.94 -21.41
CA LYS A 225 21.19 15.52 -21.65
C LYS A 225 19.71 15.22 -21.89
N ALA A 226 19.45 14.33 -22.83
CA ALA A 226 18.15 13.71 -22.99
C ALA A 226 18.07 12.46 -22.11
N VAL A 227 16.99 12.34 -21.35
CA VAL A 227 16.69 11.15 -20.52
C VAL A 227 15.34 10.61 -20.96
N VAL A 228 15.30 9.33 -21.33
CA VAL A 228 14.07 8.63 -21.71
C VAL A 228 13.72 7.67 -20.58
N VAL A 229 12.47 7.75 -20.08
CA VAL A 229 11.99 6.93 -18.98
C VAL A 229 10.86 6.04 -19.47
N ALA A 230 11.10 4.73 -19.50
CA ALA A 230 10.06 3.74 -19.73
C ALA A 230 9.33 3.46 -18.40
N VAL A 231 8.02 3.70 -18.37
CA VAL A 231 7.18 3.46 -17.19
C VAL A 231 6.39 2.18 -17.40
N GLN A 232 6.59 1.21 -16.52
CA GLN A 232 5.80 -0.03 -16.46
C GLN A 232 4.95 0.00 -15.18
N PRO A 233 3.61 0.10 -15.29
CA PRO A 233 2.75 0.06 -14.11
C PRO A 233 2.65 -1.36 -13.54
N GLU A 234 2.74 -1.48 -12.22
CA GLU A 234 2.44 -2.70 -11.48
C GLU A 234 1.16 -2.50 -10.68
N LEU A 235 0.14 -3.32 -10.95
CA LEU A 235 -1.16 -3.23 -10.29
C LEU A 235 -1.36 -4.42 -9.36
N VAL A 236 -1.56 -4.13 -8.08
CA VAL A 236 -1.88 -5.15 -7.06
C VAL A 236 -3.34 -4.99 -6.65
N ILE A 237 -4.20 -5.83 -7.24
CA ILE A 237 -5.63 -5.85 -6.91
C ILE A 237 -5.99 -7.00 -5.97
N THR A 238 -6.92 -6.75 -5.06
CA THR A 238 -7.44 -7.78 -4.15
C THR A 238 -8.62 -8.50 -4.79
N SER A 239 -8.62 -9.84 -4.76
CA SER A 239 -9.75 -10.64 -5.26
C SER A 239 -11.02 -10.44 -4.43
N ASP A 240 -12.19 -10.62 -5.03
CA ASP A 240 -13.47 -10.41 -4.33
C ASP A 240 -13.72 -11.41 -3.21
N ALA A 241 -13.07 -12.58 -3.24
CA ALA A 241 -13.09 -13.52 -2.13
C ALA A 241 -12.34 -12.98 -0.91
N VAL A 242 -11.20 -12.31 -1.12
CA VAL A 242 -10.38 -11.74 -0.04
C VAL A 242 -11.01 -10.46 0.52
N LYS A 243 -11.69 -9.66 -0.32
CA LYS A 243 -12.43 -8.45 0.12
C LYS A 243 -13.51 -8.74 1.17
N LYS A 244 -14.03 -9.97 1.23
CA LYS A 244 -15.05 -10.38 2.24
C LYS A 244 -14.46 -10.58 3.63
N PHE A 245 -13.15 -10.75 3.76
CA PHE A 245 -12.51 -10.89 5.07
C PHE A 245 -12.34 -9.53 5.73
N ARG A 246 -12.51 -9.48 7.06
CA ARG A 246 -12.28 -8.27 7.84
C ARG A 246 -10.81 -7.85 7.81
N ALA A 247 -10.56 -6.54 7.89
CA ALA A 247 -9.24 -5.91 7.93
C ALA A 247 -8.27 -6.60 8.92
N GLU A 248 -8.75 -6.99 10.11
CA GLU A 248 -7.89 -7.56 11.15
C GLU A 248 -7.29 -8.92 10.77
N LYS A 249 -8.01 -9.70 9.94
CA LYS A 249 -7.58 -11.01 9.45
C LYS A 249 -6.68 -10.89 8.23
N ARG A 250 -6.97 -9.95 7.32
CA ARG A 250 -6.18 -9.73 6.10
C ARG A 250 -5.00 -8.77 6.26
N LYS A 251 -4.89 -8.09 7.40
CA LYS A 251 -3.81 -7.15 7.76
C LYS A 251 -3.64 -5.94 6.83
N CYS A 252 -4.58 -5.68 5.94
CA CYS A 252 -4.65 -4.50 5.09
C CYS A 252 -6.05 -3.90 5.12
N TYR A 253 -6.16 -2.61 4.82
CA TYR A 253 -7.43 -1.88 4.76
C TYR A 253 -7.89 -1.70 3.31
N LEU A 254 -9.20 -1.65 3.08
CA LEU A 254 -9.78 -1.12 1.83
C LEU A 254 -10.03 0.39 2.00
N ASN A 255 -10.21 1.13 0.90
CA ASN A 255 -10.40 2.59 1.01
C ASN A 255 -11.74 2.91 1.68
N SER A 256 -12.75 2.06 1.49
CA SER A 256 -14.04 2.16 2.20
C SER A 256 -13.97 1.92 3.72
N GLU A 257 -12.98 1.18 4.21
CA GLU A 257 -12.89 0.81 5.63
C GLU A 257 -12.12 1.82 6.48
N ARG A 258 -11.04 2.39 5.93
CA ARG A 258 -10.18 3.33 6.65
C ARG A 258 -9.91 4.56 5.80
N PRO A 259 -10.91 5.44 5.64
CA PRO A 259 -10.70 6.65 4.87
C PRO A 259 -9.82 7.61 5.69
N PRO A 260 -8.69 8.10 5.14
CA PRO A 260 -7.84 9.08 5.80
C PRO A 260 -8.61 10.37 6.16
N LYS A 261 -8.12 11.12 7.16
CA LYS A 261 -8.81 12.34 7.63
C LYS A 261 -8.71 13.46 6.61
N HIS A 262 -7.55 13.59 5.96
CA HIS A 262 -7.30 14.68 5.03
C HIS A 262 -7.53 14.27 3.57
N PHE A 263 -7.13 13.04 3.21
CA PHE A 263 -7.23 12.54 1.84
C PHE A 263 -8.59 11.86 1.58
N LYS A 264 -9.03 11.84 0.32
CA LYS A 264 -10.21 11.06 -0.08
C LYS A 264 -9.94 9.56 -0.17
N ILE A 265 -8.76 9.20 -0.66
CA ILE A 265 -8.40 7.83 -1.00
C ILE A 265 -7.29 7.34 -0.07
N TYR A 266 -7.44 6.11 0.41
CA TYR A 266 -6.42 5.45 1.21
C TYR A 266 -5.32 4.90 0.31
N THR A 267 -4.13 5.49 0.39
CA THR A 267 -2.89 4.94 -0.18
C THR A 267 -1.86 4.83 0.93
N GLN A 268 -0.86 3.97 0.76
CA GLN A 268 0.24 3.86 1.73
C GLN A 268 0.94 5.21 1.90
N SER A 269 1.21 5.90 0.79
CA SER A 269 1.82 7.23 0.75
C SER A 269 1.02 8.25 1.56
N ASN A 270 -0.29 8.35 1.31
CA ASN A 270 -1.18 9.31 1.99
C ASN A 270 -1.33 8.99 3.50
N CYS A 271 -1.39 7.71 3.85
CA CYS A 271 -1.44 7.26 5.25
C CYS A 271 -0.17 7.66 6.03
N LEU A 272 1.01 7.41 5.45
CA LEU A 272 2.29 7.80 6.05
C LEU A 272 2.44 9.32 6.14
N LEU A 273 1.94 10.06 5.15
CA LEU A 273 1.98 11.52 5.15
C LEU A 273 1.08 12.12 6.24
N GLU A 274 -0.11 11.56 6.46
CA GLU A 274 -0.98 11.95 7.57
C GLU A 274 -0.34 11.63 8.92
N CYS A 275 0.30 10.47 9.04
CA CYS A 275 1.02 10.07 10.25
C CYS A 275 2.16 11.05 10.57
N LEU A 276 3.00 11.37 9.57
CA LEU A 276 4.09 12.32 9.71
C LEU A 276 3.58 13.72 10.06
N THR A 277 2.48 14.16 9.44
CA THR A 277 1.93 15.48 9.70
C THR A 277 1.37 15.58 11.13
N ASN A 278 0.60 14.58 11.58
CA ASN A 278 0.10 14.54 12.96
C ASN A 278 1.24 14.48 13.99
N TYR A 279 2.31 13.73 13.70
CA TYR A 279 3.50 13.69 14.54
C TYR A 279 4.19 15.07 14.62
N THR A 280 4.43 15.70 13.47
CA THR A 280 5.09 17.02 13.38
C THR A 280 4.27 18.09 14.09
N LEU A 281 2.93 18.03 13.98
CA LEU A 281 2.04 18.96 14.67
C LEU A 281 2.10 18.83 16.18
N ARG A 282 2.16 17.60 16.71
CA ARG A 282 2.26 17.36 18.16
C ARG A 282 3.60 17.83 18.72
N MET A 283 4.67 17.63 17.96
CA MET A 283 6.04 17.95 18.42
C MET A 283 6.41 19.42 18.21
N CYS A 284 6.09 19.99 17.04
CA CYS A 284 6.56 21.30 16.59
C CYS A 284 5.45 22.37 16.53
N GLY A 285 4.18 21.99 16.59
CA GLY A 285 3.05 22.94 16.48
C GLY A 285 2.80 23.50 15.06
N CYS A 286 3.50 22.98 14.04
CA CYS A 286 3.37 23.40 12.64
C CYS A 286 3.34 22.20 11.66
N ALA A 287 2.80 22.40 10.46
CA ALA A 287 2.79 21.41 9.38
C ALA A 287 3.37 21.98 8.08
N ASN A 288 4.01 21.11 7.30
CA ASN A 288 4.62 21.47 6.00
C ASN A 288 3.55 21.59 4.88
N LEU A 289 2.54 20.72 4.89
CA LEU A 289 1.42 20.80 3.94
C LEU A 289 0.24 21.59 4.51
N LYS A 290 -0.35 22.44 3.65
CA LYS A 290 -1.65 23.08 3.91
C LYS A 290 -2.77 22.03 3.88
N LEU A 291 -2.95 21.34 5.00
CA LEU A 291 -4.06 20.41 5.22
C LEU A 291 -5.30 21.20 5.69
N LYS A 292 -6.45 20.99 5.05
CA LYS A 292 -7.69 21.70 5.38
C LYS A 292 -8.12 21.47 6.83
N ASN A 293 -8.70 22.51 7.44
CA ASN A 293 -9.30 22.56 8.79
C ASN A 293 -8.36 22.65 9.98
N SER A 294 -7.31 23.45 9.88
CA SER A 294 -6.55 23.75 11.07
C SER A 294 -6.08 25.19 11.15
N LYS A 295 -6.34 25.79 12.33
CA LYS A 295 -5.65 26.99 12.84
C LYS A 295 -4.16 26.66 13.10
N ILE A 296 -3.52 25.95 12.19
CA ILE A 296 -2.13 25.51 12.27
C ILE A 296 -1.29 26.62 11.65
N LYS A 297 -0.24 27.02 12.36
CA LYS A 297 0.82 27.83 11.77
C LYS A 297 1.52 26.95 10.73
N TYR A 298 1.41 27.33 9.47
CA TYR A 298 2.16 26.67 8.41
C TYR A 298 3.61 27.16 8.46
N LEU A 299 4.54 26.31 8.05
CA LEU A 299 5.86 26.77 7.67
C LEU A 299 5.71 27.62 6.40
N GLU A 300 5.37 28.90 6.57
CA GLU A 300 5.73 29.88 5.57
C GLU A 300 7.25 29.84 5.50
N ARG A 301 7.79 29.57 4.31
CA ARG A 301 9.23 29.60 4.07
C ARG A 301 9.71 30.95 4.58
N LEU A 302 10.40 30.93 5.71
CA LEU A 302 11.14 32.06 6.25
C LEU A 302 12.01 32.59 5.11
N GLU A 303 11.62 33.69 4.49
CA GLU A 303 12.48 34.52 3.63
C GLU A 303 13.68 35.11 4.41
N ARG A 304 13.97 34.62 5.63
CA ARG A 304 15.02 35.08 6.53
C ARG A 304 15.78 33.95 7.25
N MET A 305 15.99 32.80 6.63
CA MET A 305 17.09 31.93 7.10
C MET A 305 18.42 32.51 6.64
N LYS A 306 19.05 33.33 7.50
CA LYS A 306 20.50 33.49 7.47
C LYS A 306 21.11 32.12 7.77
N LEU A 307 21.73 31.48 6.77
CA LEU A 307 22.56 30.30 7.03
C LEU A 307 23.63 30.68 8.06
N ILE A 308 23.60 30.02 9.21
CA ILE A 308 24.78 29.82 10.04
C ILE A 308 25.18 28.38 9.77
N VAL A 309 26.15 28.20 8.87
CA VAL A 309 26.83 26.90 8.70
C VAL A 309 27.75 26.74 9.90
N ILE A 310 27.38 25.88 10.84
CA ILE A 310 28.35 25.23 11.74
C ILE A 310 28.46 23.80 11.25
N ALA A 311 29.37 23.57 10.31
CA ALA A 311 29.87 22.22 10.06
C ALA A 311 31.05 22.02 11.02
N SER A 312 30.78 21.38 12.14
CA SER A 312 31.81 20.88 13.04
C SER A 312 32.56 19.74 12.33
N LEU A 313 33.85 19.95 12.07
CA LEU A 313 34.81 18.90 11.77
C LEU A 313 34.81 17.86 12.89
N LEU A 314 34.64 16.60 12.54
CA LEU A 314 35.22 15.49 13.31
C LEU A 314 35.86 14.51 12.33
N ALA A 315 37.19 14.58 12.29
CA ALA A 315 38.03 13.45 11.90
C ALA A 315 38.09 12.46 13.06
N GLN A 316 38.12 11.16 12.75
CA GLN A 316 38.74 10.03 13.48
C GLN A 316 38.05 8.74 13.01
N ASN A 317 38.73 7.64 12.66
CA ASN A 317 40.15 7.28 12.60
C ASN A 317 40.37 6.47 11.32
#